data_AF-A0A1Q8BU76-F1
#
_entry.id   AF-A0A1Q8BU76-F1
#
_cell.length_a   1.000
_cell.length_b   1.000
_cell.length_c   1.000
_cell.angle_alpha   90.00
_cell.angle_beta   90.00
_cell.angle_gamma   90.00
#
_symmetry.space_group_name_H-M   'P 1'
#
loop_
_entity.id
_entity.type
_entity.pdbx_description
1 polymer ?
#
loop_
_entity_poly.entity_id
_entity_poly.type
_entity_poly.pdbx_seq_one_letter_code
_entity_poly.pdbx_strand_id
1 'polypeptide(L)'
;MVVLMLLALLGTGVAPASGYWHSRGKGTGATPTGTLLPPTAVLVPTVGISAVSVKWQGPKGGVIPTGYYVTRIKISDGKPAPACNSGKAALVAAASCLDVGPPNGKFRYQVTAVFRSWTATSGPSEDLSVVTPAAVAFTTQPSTVSAGAAISPGVAVEIRSTDGARVPVAGVAVTIALSTNPAGGTLSGTTTAYTDSSGVATFDSLSIQKAGTGYRLTATSANVASATSAAFTVRPGSPVKLAFARTPGKTPVGRAFDIQPVVNVLDRYDNLVTGSTAAVSLALTNRGTATLTCLPKAAVGGIATFTGCSIDSAGSYRLTASSGTLATAVTASFSVVSEVYSLAWSSPRVTGCVSEGGSRSWLSYTDCLRSGVSGTFTAKVSLVDGAGNVVANPGPDLMVLVDGSNGVTTPSMLTIPRGASVSTTSMTFKPKLVDGVSEAVVATTLSLWTAIATLTG
;
A
#
# COMPACT_ATOMS: atom_id res chain seq x y z
N MET A 1 47.89 -33.31 -103.52
CA MET A 1 48.15 -34.24 -102.39
C MET A 1 47.89 -33.46 -101.11
N VAL A 2 47.08 -34.01 -100.22
CA VAL A 2 46.46 -33.42 -99.02
C VAL A 2 47.48 -32.68 -98.12
N VAL A 3 47.14 -31.49 -97.62
CA VAL A 3 47.19 -31.10 -96.18
C VAL A 3 46.24 -29.93 -95.92
N LEU A 4 45.45 -30.09 -94.86
CA LEU A 4 44.47 -29.19 -94.25
C LEU A 4 45.06 -28.68 -92.92
N MET A 5 44.92 -27.40 -92.58
CA MET A 5 44.94 -26.87 -91.19
C MET A 5 44.51 -25.38 -91.25
N LEU A 6 43.26 -25.03 -90.94
CA LEU A 6 42.61 -24.84 -89.63
C LEU A 6 43.13 -23.61 -88.86
N LEU A 7 42.36 -22.52 -88.94
CA LEU A 7 42.47 -21.32 -88.11
C LEU A 7 41.34 -21.32 -87.06
N ALA A 8 41.70 -21.00 -85.82
CA ALA A 8 40.90 -21.12 -84.60
C ALA A 8 39.78 -20.09 -84.46
N LEU A 9 38.72 -20.45 -83.71
CA LEU A 9 37.99 -19.49 -82.87
C LEU A 9 37.35 -20.20 -81.67
N LEU A 10 37.75 -19.74 -80.48
CA LEU A 10 37.19 -20.06 -79.18
C LEU A 10 35.82 -19.38 -79.02
N GLY A 11 34.80 -20.16 -78.66
CA GLY A 11 33.48 -19.66 -78.27
C GLY A 11 32.81 -20.68 -77.36
N THR A 12 32.76 -20.38 -76.07
CA THR A 12 32.07 -21.17 -75.04
C THR A 12 30.56 -20.99 -75.20
N GLY A 13 29.92 -21.87 -75.96
CA GLY A 13 28.48 -21.92 -76.16
C GLY A 13 28.00 -23.36 -76.18
N VAL A 14 27.04 -23.65 -75.29
CA VAL A 14 26.07 -24.77 -75.28
C VAL A 14 26.40 -25.94 -76.22
N ALA A 15 26.85 -27.07 -75.69
CA ALA A 15 26.95 -28.30 -76.48
C ALA A 15 25.54 -28.76 -76.88
N PRO A 16 25.18 -28.85 -78.17
CA PRO A 16 24.02 -29.64 -78.57
C PRO A 16 24.34 -31.11 -78.30
N ALA A 17 23.38 -31.86 -77.74
CA ALA A 17 23.48 -33.30 -77.68
C ALA A 17 23.38 -33.85 -79.12
N SER A 18 24.46 -34.42 -79.63
CA SER A 18 24.49 -35.10 -80.94
C SER A 18 24.50 -36.61 -80.77
N GLY A 19 23.54 -37.30 -81.37
CA GLY A 19 23.61 -38.74 -81.62
C GLY A 19 23.79 -38.99 -83.12
N TYR A 20 24.65 -39.92 -83.52
CA TYR A 20 24.73 -40.40 -84.91
C TYR A 20 24.44 -41.90 -84.97
N TRP A 21 23.81 -42.35 -86.05
CA TRP A 21 23.57 -43.75 -86.35
C TRP A 21 24.01 -44.05 -87.78
N HIS A 22 24.58 -45.22 -88.04
CA HIS A 22 24.82 -45.72 -89.39
C HIS A 22 23.80 -46.80 -89.75
N SER A 23 22.73 -46.42 -90.44
CA SER A 23 21.95 -47.35 -91.28
C SER A 23 21.12 -46.59 -92.34
N ARG A 24 20.86 -47.22 -93.49
CA ARG A 24 19.92 -46.71 -94.50
C ARG A 24 18.52 -47.25 -94.18
N GLY A 25 17.67 -46.39 -93.62
CA GLY A 25 16.23 -46.57 -93.42
C GLY A 25 15.60 -45.22 -93.11
N LYS A 26 14.33 -45.00 -93.50
CA LYS A 26 13.59 -43.78 -93.10
C LYS A 26 13.11 -43.97 -91.65
N GLY A 27 13.78 -43.31 -90.71
CA GLY A 27 13.35 -43.18 -89.33
C GLY A 27 12.95 -41.73 -89.03
N THR A 28 11.80 -41.53 -88.39
CA THR A 28 11.46 -40.26 -87.75
C THR A 28 11.85 -40.33 -86.28
N GLY A 29 12.88 -39.57 -85.88
CA GLY A 29 13.24 -39.40 -84.48
C GLY A 29 12.70 -38.07 -83.97
N ALA A 30 11.76 -38.11 -83.03
CA ALA A 30 11.39 -36.94 -82.24
C ALA A 30 12.06 -37.07 -80.86
N THR A 31 12.92 -36.12 -80.52
CA THR A 31 13.41 -35.95 -79.15
C THR A 31 12.47 -34.98 -78.43
N PRO A 32 11.85 -35.36 -77.30
CA PRO A 32 11.06 -34.42 -76.53
C PRO A 32 11.98 -33.33 -75.98
N THR A 33 11.87 -32.09 -76.47
CA THR A 33 12.50 -30.95 -75.82
C THR A 33 11.69 -30.61 -74.57
N GLY A 34 12.18 -31.05 -73.41
CA GLY A 34 11.62 -30.60 -72.13
C GLY A 34 11.85 -29.10 -71.96
N THR A 35 10.87 -28.38 -71.40
CA THR A 35 11.03 -26.99 -70.96
C THR A 35 10.88 -26.97 -69.44
N LEU A 36 11.79 -26.31 -68.72
CA LEU A 36 11.60 -26.02 -67.30
C LEU A 36 10.74 -24.77 -67.18
N LEU A 37 9.49 -24.94 -66.78
CA LEU A 37 8.58 -23.83 -66.55
C LEU A 37 8.83 -23.21 -65.16
N PRO A 38 8.61 -21.89 -64.99
CA PRO A 38 8.79 -21.26 -63.69
C PRO A 38 7.69 -21.69 -62.70
N PRO A 39 7.97 -21.68 -61.39
CA PRO A 39 6.94 -21.78 -60.37
C PRO A 39 5.92 -20.64 -60.49
N THR A 40 4.70 -20.90 -60.02
CA THR A 40 3.61 -19.92 -60.06
C THR A 40 2.95 -19.76 -58.69
N ALA A 41 2.12 -18.73 -58.52
CA ALA A 41 1.36 -18.49 -57.30
C ALA A 41 2.24 -18.50 -56.03
N VAL A 42 3.28 -17.66 -56.01
CA VAL A 42 4.11 -17.45 -54.80
C VAL A 42 3.29 -16.65 -53.79
N LEU A 43 2.91 -17.32 -52.71
CA LEU A 43 2.05 -16.81 -51.65
C LEU A 43 2.88 -16.57 -50.39
N VAL A 44 2.73 -15.37 -49.84
CA VAL A 44 3.26 -14.92 -48.55
C VAL A 44 2.12 -14.29 -47.76
N PRO A 45 2.18 -14.25 -46.41
CA PRO A 45 1.24 -13.46 -45.65
C PRO A 45 1.41 -11.96 -45.95
N THR A 46 0.44 -11.13 -45.56
CA THR A 46 0.56 -9.67 -45.64
C THR A 46 1.49 -9.10 -44.58
N VAL A 47 1.61 -9.78 -43.43
CA VAL A 47 2.53 -9.45 -42.33
C VAL A 47 3.25 -10.70 -41.83
N GLY A 48 4.55 -10.57 -41.57
CA GLY A 48 5.42 -11.62 -41.04
C GLY A 48 6.05 -11.16 -39.74
N ILE A 49 6.03 -12.01 -38.71
CA ILE A 49 6.51 -11.69 -37.37
C ILE A 49 7.70 -12.57 -37.07
N SER A 50 8.91 -12.04 -37.22
CA SER A 50 10.20 -12.76 -37.07
C SER A 50 10.40 -13.98 -38.00
N ALA A 51 9.37 -14.45 -38.69
CA ALA A 51 9.41 -15.52 -39.68
C ALA A 51 8.30 -15.34 -40.72
N VAL A 52 8.54 -15.88 -41.92
CA VAL A 52 7.63 -15.76 -43.08
C VAL A 52 7.43 -17.13 -43.70
N SER A 53 6.18 -17.60 -43.76
CA SER A 53 5.85 -18.80 -44.53
C SER A 53 5.70 -18.43 -46.00
N VAL A 54 6.54 -19.02 -46.84
CA VAL A 54 6.50 -18.84 -48.30
C VAL A 54 5.99 -20.14 -48.91
N LYS A 55 4.96 -20.06 -49.75
CA LYS A 55 4.37 -21.22 -50.44
C LYS A 55 4.27 -20.92 -51.93
N TRP A 56 4.37 -21.94 -52.77
CA TRP A 56 4.22 -21.78 -54.22
C TRP A 56 3.60 -23.01 -54.86
N GLN A 57 3.22 -22.89 -56.12
CA GLN A 57 2.87 -24.03 -56.96
C GLN A 57 4.06 -24.40 -57.84
N GLY A 58 4.41 -25.69 -57.84
CA GLY A 58 5.42 -26.22 -58.75
C GLY A 58 5.00 -26.08 -60.22
N PRO A 59 5.95 -26.19 -61.16
CA PRO A 59 5.65 -26.04 -62.58
C PRO A 59 4.61 -27.05 -63.07
N LYS A 60 3.59 -26.59 -63.80
CA LYS A 60 2.57 -27.46 -64.42
C LYS A 60 3.01 -27.87 -65.82
N GLY A 61 3.41 -29.13 -65.97
CA GLY A 61 3.97 -29.65 -67.22
C GLY A 61 5.45 -29.32 -67.39
N GLY A 62 6.08 -29.88 -68.42
CA GLY A 62 7.53 -29.77 -68.63
C GLY A 62 8.33 -30.70 -67.71
N VAL A 63 9.60 -30.34 -67.49
CA VAL A 63 10.49 -31.15 -66.63
C VAL A 63 10.23 -30.87 -65.15
N ILE A 64 10.22 -31.92 -64.34
CA ILE A 64 10.04 -31.80 -62.88
C ILE A 64 11.35 -31.24 -62.28
N PRO A 65 11.31 -30.13 -61.53
CA PRO A 65 12.50 -29.57 -60.88
C PRO A 65 13.13 -30.55 -59.89
N THR A 66 14.47 -30.51 -59.77
CA THR A 66 15.21 -31.16 -58.67
C THR A 66 14.93 -30.49 -57.33
N GLY A 67 14.61 -29.19 -57.36
CA GLY A 67 14.20 -28.42 -56.19
C GLY A 67 14.11 -26.94 -56.51
N TYR A 68 13.99 -26.13 -55.46
CA TYR A 68 13.79 -24.70 -55.55
C TYR A 68 14.77 -23.94 -54.66
N TYR A 69 15.13 -22.71 -55.02
CA TYR A 69 15.65 -21.77 -54.05
C TYR A 69 14.82 -20.49 -54.05
N VAL A 70 14.79 -19.82 -52.91
CA VAL A 70 13.94 -18.67 -52.64
C VAL A 70 14.81 -17.44 -52.41
N THR A 71 14.42 -16.35 -53.04
CA THR A 71 15.05 -15.04 -52.87
C THR A 71 14.03 -14.04 -52.33
N ARG A 72 14.47 -13.25 -51.36
CA ARG A 72 13.70 -12.15 -50.78
C ARG A 72 14.25 -10.85 -51.34
N ILE A 73 13.39 -10.00 -51.86
CA ILE A 73 13.73 -8.71 -52.47
C ILE A 73 13.15 -7.61 -51.61
N LYS A 74 14.01 -6.73 -51.09
CA LYS A 74 13.56 -5.60 -50.28
C LYS A 74 13.01 -4.50 -51.20
N ILE A 75 11.81 -4.00 -50.92
CA ILE A 75 11.11 -3.07 -51.83
C ILE A 75 11.84 -1.73 -51.93
N SER A 76 12.49 -1.28 -50.84
CA SER A 76 13.15 0.02 -50.78
C SER A 76 14.38 0.15 -51.68
N ASP A 77 15.14 -0.93 -51.89
CA ASP A 77 16.41 -0.91 -52.63
C ASP A 77 16.45 -1.92 -53.80
N GLY A 78 15.42 -2.75 -53.95
CA GLY A 78 15.33 -3.79 -54.98
C GLY A 78 16.37 -4.90 -54.85
N LYS A 79 17.13 -4.96 -53.74
CA LYS A 79 18.25 -5.91 -53.62
C LYS A 79 17.74 -7.31 -53.26
N PRO A 80 18.11 -8.34 -54.04
CA PRO A 80 17.80 -9.72 -53.70
C PRO A 80 18.75 -10.24 -52.62
N ALA A 81 18.19 -10.95 -51.64
CA ALA A 81 18.91 -11.69 -50.61
C ALA A 81 18.42 -13.14 -50.57
N PRO A 82 19.26 -14.12 -50.21
CA PRO A 82 18.81 -15.49 -49.97
C PRO A 82 17.75 -15.56 -48.87
N ALA A 83 16.79 -16.47 -49.01
CA ALA A 83 15.74 -16.73 -48.03
C ALA A 83 15.57 -18.25 -47.81
N CYS A 84 14.89 -18.62 -46.72
CA CYS A 84 14.58 -20.02 -46.40
C CYS A 84 15.81 -20.94 -46.30
N ASN A 85 16.98 -20.40 -45.93
CA ASN A 85 18.27 -21.11 -45.94
C ASN A 85 18.54 -21.85 -47.25
N SER A 86 18.05 -21.29 -48.37
CA SER A 86 18.14 -21.89 -49.69
C SER A 86 19.03 -21.07 -50.62
N GLY A 87 19.56 -21.71 -51.65
CA GLY A 87 20.39 -21.09 -52.67
C GLY A 87 20.73 -22.08 -53.77
N LYS A 88 21.54 -21.64 -54.75
CA LYS A 88 21.94 -22.50 -55.88
C LYS A 88 22.62 -23.81 -55.46
N ALA A 89 23.29 -23.82 -54.30
CA ALA A 89 23.97 -24.98 -53.73
C ALA A 89 23.11 -25.78 -52.72
N ALA A 90 21.95 -25.25 -52.30
CA ALA A 90 21.09 -25.84 -51.28
C ALA A 90 19.62 -25.62 -51.65
N LEU A 91 18.98 -26.65 -52.20
CA LEU A 91 17.61 -26.58 -52.73
C LEU A 91 16.59 -27.06 -51.71
N VAL A 92 15.42 -26.43 -51.71
CA VAL A 92 14.20 -26.88 -51.03
C VAL A 92 13.46 -27.85 -51.95
N ALA A 93 13.14 -29.05 -51.45
CA ALA A 93 12.40 -30.05 -52.23
C ALA A 93 10.88 -29.82 -52.20
N ALA A 94 10.35 -29.31 -51.09
CA ALA A 94 8.93 -29.01 -50.92
C ALA A 94 8.54 -27.70 -51.61
N ALA A 95 7.27 -27.57 -52.01
CA ALA A 95 6.72 -26.33 -52.59
C ALA A 95 6.36 -25.28 -51.51
N SER A 96 7.09 -25.28 -50.40
CA SER A 96 6.94 -24.36 -49.29
C SER A 96 8.21 -24.30 -48.45
N CYS A 97 8.43 -23.18 -47.77
CA CYS A 97 9.50 -23.02 -46.80
C CYS A 97 9.14 -21.96 -45.73
N LEU A 98 9.93 -21.96 -44.66
CA LEU A 98 9.87 -20.94 -43.62
C LEU A 98 11.15 -20.11 -43.66
N ASP A 99 11.02 -18.82 -43.95
CA ASP A 99 12.11 -17.86 -43.88
C ASP A 99 12.19 -17.32 -42.45
N VAL A 100 13.21 -17.73 -41.68
CA VAL A 100 13.37 -17.39 -40.27
C VAL A 100 14.34 -16.23 -40.11
N GLY A 101 13.96 -15.23 -39.30
CA GLY A 101 14.75 -14.03 -39.06
C GLY A 101 14.95 -13.09 -40.26
N PRO A 102 13.96 -12.86 -41.17
CA PRO A 102 14.10 -11.77 -42.11
C PRO A 102 14.23 -10.44 -41.35
N PRO A 103 15.10 -9.50 -41.80
CA PRO A 103 15.20 -8.19 -41.18
C PRO A 103 13.89 -7.42 -41.36
N ASN A 104 13.62 -6.44 -40.49
CA ASN A 104 12.43 -5.60 -40.63
C ASN A 104 12.41 -4.86 -41.98
N GLY A 105 11.21 -4.72 -42.53
CA GLY A 105 10.98 -3.97 -43.75
C GLY A 105 9.93 -4.60 -44.66
N LYS A 106 9.76 -4.02 -45.85
CA LYS A 106 8.84 -4.53 -46.86
C LYS A 106 9.58 -5.35 -47.91
N PHE A 107 9.03 -6.51 -48.25
CA PHE A 107 9.67 -7.47 -49.15
C PHE A 107 8.69 -8.10 -50.13
N ARG A 108 9.24 -8.60 -51.23
CA ARG A 108 8.62 -9.59 -52.12
C ARG A 108 9.50 -10.83 -52.19
N TYR A 109 8.89 -11.98 -52.47
CA TYR A 109 9.61 -13.24 -52.61
C TYR A 109 9.52 -13.75 -54.05
N GLN A 110 10.61 -14.31 -54.54
CA GLN A 110 10.68 -15.03 -55.81
C GLN A 110 11.23 -16.44 -55.59
N VAL A 111 10.71 -17.39 -56.34
CA VAL A 111 11.10 -18.79 -56.28
C VAL A 111 11.70 -19.19 -57.61
N THR A 112 12.92 -19.73 -57.59
CA THR A 112 13.58 -20.26 -58.77
C THR A 112 13.59 -21.78 -58.72
N ALA A 113 12.95 -22.42 -59.69
CA ALA A 113 13.06 -23.86 -59.93
C ALA A 113 14.42 -24.20 -60.55
N VAL A 114 15.00 -25.32 -60.14
CA VAL A 114 16.30 -25.80 -60.63
C VAL A 114 16.16 -27.24 -61.12
N PHE A 115 16.62 -27.50 -62.34
CA PHE A 115 16.76 -28.86 -62.89
C PHE A 115 18.11 -28.95 -63.60
N ARG A 116 19.08 -29.67 -63.00
CA ARG A 116 20.47 -29.72 -63.48
C ARG A 116 21.04 -28.30 -63.64
N SER A 117 21.42 -27.88 -64.86
CA SER A 117 21.91 -26.53 -65.16
C SER A 117 20.80 -25.53 -65.51
N TRP A 118 19.55 -25.98 -65.64
CA TRP A 118 18.42 -25.14 -66.03
C TRP A 118 17.78 -24.49 -64.81
N THR A 119 17.41 -23.23 -64.95
CA THR A 119 16.69 -22.48 -63.91
C THR A 119 15.52 -21.72 -64.52
N ALA A 120 14.42 -21.63 -63.78
CA ALA A 120 13.24 -20.84 -64.16
C ALA A 120 12.67 -20.13 -62.93
N THR A 121 12.53 -18.80 -63.01
CA THR A 121 12.16 -17.96 -61.86
C THR A 121 10.72 -17.47 -61.98
N SER A 122 9.99 -17.53 -60.88
CA SER A 122 8.62 -17.05 -60.78
C SER A 122 8.51 -15.52 -60.90
N GLY A 123 7.30 -15.04 -61.15
CA GLY A 123 6.94 -13.66 -60.78
C GLY A 123 7.13 -13.44 -59.25
N PRO A 124 7.29 -12.18 -58.81
CA PRO A 124 7.35 -11.87 -57.38
C PRO A 124 6.00 -12.13 -56.71
N SER A 125 6.04 -12.40 -55.41
CA SER A 125 4.86 -12.40 -54.54
C SER A 125 4.26 -10.99 -54.41
N GLU A 126 3.09 -10.93 -53.78
CA GLU A 126 2.55 -9.70 -53.20
C GLU A 126 3.50 -9.09 -52.15
N ASP A 127 3.28 -7.82 -51.82
CA ASP A 127 4.02 -7.08 -50.80
C ASP A 127 3.75 -7.65 -49.40
N LEU A 128 4.83 -7.93 -48.68
CA LEU A 128 4.84 -8.37 -47.29
C LEU A 128 5.56 -7.34 -46.42
N SER A 129 5.03 -7.03 -45.23
CA SER A 129 5.76 -6.31 -44.19
C SER A 129 6.28 -7.26 -43.11
N VAL A 130 7.59 -7.30 -42.91
CA VAL A 130 8.23 -8.03 -41.80
C VAL A 130 8.49 -7.08 -40.65
N VAL A 131 8.03 -7.47 -39.46
CA VAL A 131 8.24 -6.76 -38.20
C VAL A 131 8.76 -7.74 -37.14
N THR A 132 9.75 -7.33 -36.36
CA THR A 132 10.34 -8.14 -35.29
C THR A 132 10.03 -7.50 -33.94
N PRO A 133 9.29 -8.17 -33.04
CA PRO A 133 8.99 -7.67 -31.70
C PRO A 133 10.26 -7.35 -30.91
N ALA A 134 10.25 -6.26 -30.15
CA ALA A 134 11.40 -5.79 -29.38
C ALA A 134 11.04 -5.29 -27.98
N ALA A 135 9.91 -4.61 -27.82
CA ALA A 135 9.48 -4.06 -26.52
C ALA A 135 7.96 -4.04 -26.41
N VAL A 136 7.43 -3.97 -25.18
CA VAL A 136 6.08 -3.47 -24.94
C VAL A 136 6.10 -1.95 -24.77
N ALA A 137 4.97 -1.28 -25.02
CA ALA A 137 4.81 0.15 -24.76
C ALA A 137 3.37 0.48 -24.34
N PHE A 138 3.21 1.38 -23.37
CA PHE A 138 1.88 1.88 -22.98
C PHE A 138 1.33 2.83 -24.04
N THR A 139 0.16 2.52 -24.60
CA THR A 139 -0.59 3.39 -25.51
C THR A 139 -1.62 4.23 -24.77
N THR A 140 -2.24 3.64 -23.73
CA THR A 140 -3.07 4.36 -22.77
C THR A 140 -2.44 4.26 -21.39
N GLN A 141 -2.02 5.39 -20.85
CA GLN A 141 -1.42 5.48 -19.52
C GLN A 141 -2.48 5.34 -18.42
N PRO A 142 -2.12 4.79 -17.24
CA PRO A 142 -3.00 4.85 -16.09
C PRO A 142 -3.24 6.30 -15.67
N SER A 143 -4.48 6.61 -15.32
CA SER A 143 -4.92 7.94 -14.86
C SER A 143 -5.08 7.97 -13.34
N THR A 144 -5.39 9.15 -12.80
CA THR A 144 -5.77 9.25 -11.39
C THR A 144 -7.12 8.59 -11.16
N VAL A 145 -7.20 7.72 -10.14
CA VAL A 145 -8.38 6.90 -9.84
C VAL A 145 -8.71 6.94 -8.36
N SER A 146 -9.96 6.69 -7.98
CA SER A 146 -10.34 6.49 -6.57
C SER A 146 -10.01 5.06 -6.12
N ALA A 147 -9.66 4.88 -4.84
CA ALA A 147 -9.33 3.60 -4.26
C ALA A 147 -10.44 2.57 -4.51
N GLY A 148 -10.06 1.42 -5.06
CA GLY A 148 -10.96 0.32 -5.40
C GLY A 148 -11.79 0.50 -6.67
N ALA A 149 -11.79 1.69 -7.30
CA ALA A 149 -12.40 1.87 -8.61
C ALA A 149 -11.47 1.36 -9.72
N ALA A 150 -12.06 0.92 -10.83
CA ALA A 150 -11.29 0.57 -12.03
C ALA A 150 -10.64 1.82 -12.63
N ILE A 151 -9.38 1.68 -13.06
CA ILE A 151 -8.64 2.73 -13.76
C ILE A 151 -9.35 3.00 -15.09
N SER A 152 -9.83 4.24 -15.27
CA SER A 152 -10.55 4.67 -16.46
C SER A 152 -9.95 5.99 -17.00
N PRO A 153 -9.64 6.08 -18.31
CA PRO A 153 -9.77 5.03 -19.32
C PRO A 153 -8.87 3.81 -19.02
N GLY A 154 -9.27 2.63 -19.52
CA GLY A 154 -8.54 1.39 -19.33
C GLY A 154 -7.11 1.48 -19.86
N VAL A 155 -6.18 0.82 -19.16
CA VAL A 155 -4.77 0.82 -19.56
C VAL A 155 -4.61 -0.03 -20.80
N ALA A 156 -3.83 0.43 -21.78
CA ALA A 156 -3.58 -0.31 -23.00
C ALA A 156 -2.08 -0.38 -23.29
N VAL A 157 -1.63 -1.55 -23.73
CA VAL A 157 -0.22 -1.84 -24.01
C VAL A 157 -0.13 -2.48 -25.38
N GLU A 158 0.80 -1.99 -26.20
CA GLU A 158 1.11 -2.55 -27.51
C GLU A 158 2.47 -3.22 -27.55
N ILE A 159 2.65 -4.13 -28.50
CA ILE A 159 3.98 -4.67 -28.86
C ILE A 159 4.60 -3.76 -29.92
N ARG A 160 5.84 -3.34 -29.69
CA ARG A 160 6.64 -2.57 -30.64
C ARG A 160 7.81 -3.36 -31.20
N SER A 161 8.13 -3.08 -32.45
CA SER A 161 9.32 -3.59 -33.12
C SER A 161 10.56 -2.75 -32.85
N THR A 162 11.73 -3.24 -33.27
CA THR A 162 13.03 -2.58 -33.11
C THR A 162 13.11 -1.19 -33.77
N ASP A 163 12.27 -0.91 -34.76
CA ASP A 163 12.13 0.39 -35.45
C ASP A 163 11.05 1.29 -34.83
N GLY A 164 10.40 0.83 -33.75
CA GLY A 164 9.36 1.57 -33.03
C GLY A 164 7.96 1.47 -33.64
N ALA A 165 7.76 0.71 -34.73
CA ALA A 165 6.43 0.45 -35.25
C ALA A 165 5.64 -0.52 -34.35
N ARG A 166 4.30 -0.45 -34.42
CA ARG A 166 3.41 -1.42 -33.76
C ARG A 166 3.45 -2.77 -34.49
N VAL A 167 3.51 -3.86 -33.75
CA VAL A 167 3.45 -5.23 -34.29
C VAL A 167 2.01 -5.74 -34.23
N PRO A 168 1.32 -5.95 -35.36
CA PRO A 168 -0.08 -6.39 -35.39
C PRO A 168 -0.16 -7.92 -35.17
N VAL A 169 -0.01 -8.33 -33.91
CA VAL A 169 -0.02 -9.74 -33.50
C VAL A 169 -1.09 -10.00 -32.45
N ALA A 170 -1.97 -10.96 -32.69
CA ALA A 170 -2.97 -11.40 -31.72
C ALA A 170 -2.46 -12.53 -30.82
N GLY A 171 -3.03 -12.63 -29.62
CA GLY A 171 -2.80 -13.76 -28.71
C GLY A 171 -1.48 -13.73 -27.95
N VAL A 172 -0.75 -12.61 -27.97
CA VAL A 172 0.45 -12.45 -27.13
C VAL A 172 0.04 -12.02 -25.74
N ALA A 173 0.45 -12.78 -24.72
CA ALA A 173 0.20 -12.44 -23.33
C ALA A 173 1.04 -11.22 -22.91
N VAL A 174 0.37 -10.22 -22.33
CA VAL A 174 0.98 -9.06 -21.66
C VAL A 174 0.51 -9.06 -20.21
N THR A 175 1.46 -8.97 -19.28
CA THR A 175 1.19 -8.93 -17.84
C THR A 175 1.54 -7.57 -17.26
N ILE A 176 0.66 -7.07 -16.38
CA ILE A 176 0.83 -5.82 -15.63
C ILE A 176 1.11 -6.14 -14.16
N ALA A 177 2.11 -5.48 -13.61
CA ALA A 177 2.41 -5.50 -12.17
C ALA A 177 2.68 -4.09 -11.64
N LEU A 178 2.69 -3.94 -10.32
CA LEU A 178 3.14 -2.71 -9.67
C LEU A 178 4.67 -2.65 -9.72
N SER A 179 5.21 -1.57 -10.28
CA SER A 179 6.64 -1.26 -10.25
C SER A 179 6.97 -0.39 -9.04
N THR A 180 6.22 0.70 -8.85
CA THR A 180 6.33 1.58 -7.68
C THR A 180 5.04 1.51 -6.89
N ASN A 181 5.15 1.18 -5.60
CA ASN A 181 4.01 0.93 -4.71
C ASN A 181 4.18 1.70 -3.37
N PRO A 182 4.00 3.03 -3.38
CA PRO A 182 4.39 3.87 -2.26
C PRO A 182 3.55 3.65 -0.98
N ALA A 183 2.29 3.20 -1.12
CA ALA A 183 1.38 2.98 0.01
C ALA A 183 1.07 1.49 0.26
N GLY A 184 1.87 0.57 -0.30
CA GLY A 184 1.69 -0.88 -0.07
C GLY A 184 0.34 -1.43 -0.54
N GLY A 185 -0.18 -0.90 -1.66
CA GLY A 185 -1.43 -1.35 -2.25
C GLY A 185 -1.31 -2.67 -3.01
N THR A 186 -2.44 -3.32 -3.23
CA THR A 186 -2.56 -4.52 -4.06
C THR A 186 -3.18 -4.14 -5.40
N LEU A 187 -2.57 -4.58 -6.50
CA LEU A 187 -3.16 -4.49 -7.84
C LEU A 187 -4.18 -5.62 -7.99
N SER A 188 -5.41 -5.27 -8.33
CA SER A 188 -6.53 -6.20 -8.53
C SER A 188 -7.10 -6.07 -9.93
N GLY A 189 -7.95 -7.02 -10.32
CA GLY A 189 -8.53 -7.11 -11.66
C GLY A 189 -7.77 -8.08 -12.57
N THR A 190 -7.95 -7.93 -13.88
CA THR A 190 -7.27 -8.73 -14.90
C THR A 190 -5.86 -8.19 -15.08
N THR A 191 -4.85 -8.86 -14.55
CA THR A 191 -3.45 -8.43 -14.66
C THR A 191 -2.72 -9.03 -15.86
N THR A 192 -3.31 -10.02 -16.54
CA THR A 192 -2.80 -10.57 -17.79
C THR A 192 -3.88 -10.48 -18.86
N ALA A 193 -3.57 -9.80 -19.96
CA ALA A 193 -4.45 -9.68 -21.12
C ALA A 193 -3.69 -10.10 -22.38
N TYR A 194 -4.43 -10.49 -23.42
CA TYR A 194 -3.87 -10.91 -24.69
C TYR A 194 -4.04 -9.81 -25.73
N THR A 195 -3.05 -9.67 -26.61
CA THR A 195 -3.14 -8.70 -27.71
C THR A 195 -4.24 -9.07 -28.70
N ASP A 196 -4.91 -8.05 -29.24
CA ASP A 196 -5.84 -8.16 -30.36
C ASP A 196 -5.12 -8.27 -31.71
N SER A 197 -5.85 -8.28 -32.83
CA SER A 197 -5.26 -8.31 -34.17
C SER A 197 -4.42 -7.07 -34.52
N SER A 198 -4.57 -5.98 -33.77
CA SER A 198 -3.75 -4.79 -33.89
C SER A 198 -2.50 -4.84 -33.02
N GLY A 199 -2.33 -5.86 -32.17
CA GLY A 199 -1.18 -5.96 -31.27
C GLY A 199 -1.35 -5.23 -29.95
N VAL A 200 -2.59 -4.92 -29.55
CA VAL A 200 -2.89 -4.18 -28.31
C VAL A 200 -3.57 -5.09 -27.30
N ALA A 201 -3.03 -5.13 -26.07
CA ALA A 201 -3.66 -5.73 -24.91
C ALA A 201 -4.27 -4.63 -24.03
N THR A 202 -5.57 -4.75 -23.73
CA THR A 202 -6.33 -3.75 -22.96
C THR A 202 -6.68 -4.31 -21.58
N PHE A 203 -6.61 -3.45 -20.57
CA PHE A 203 -6.78 -3.75 -19.16
C PHE A 203 -7.82 -2.80 -18.54
N ASP A 204 -9.10 -3.19 -18.59
CA ASP A 204 -10.22 -2.33 -18.18
C ASP A 204 -10.63 -2.50 -16.71
N SER A 205 -10.11 -3.51 -16.01
CA SER A 205 -10.51 -3.87 -14.64
C SER A 205 -9.44 -3.62 -13.58
N LEU A 206 -8.30 -3.04 -13.97
CA LEU A 206 -7.21 -2.77 -13.02
C LEU A 206 -7.66 -1.79 -11.94
N SER A 207 -7.41 -2.13 -10.69
CA SER A 207 -7.76 -1.29 -9.53
C SER A 207 -6.75 -1.45 -8.41
N ILE A 208 -6.66 -0.43 -7.54
CA ILE A 208 -5.76 -0.42 -6.38
C ILE A 208 -6.55 0.10 -5.17
N GLN A 209 -6.47 -0.61 -4.04
CA GLN A 209 -7.26 -0.32 -2.84
C GLN A 209 -6.61 0.72 -1.90
N LYS A 210 -5.30 0.94 -2.00
CA LYS A 210 -4.59 1.88 -1.12
C LYS A 210 -4.38 3.22 -1.81
N ALA A 211 -4.77 4.29 -1.12
CA ALA A 211 -4.55 5.65 -1.57
C ALA A 211 -3.08 6.02 -1.45
N GLY A 212 -2.55 6.68 -2.48
CA GLY A 212 -1.16 7.11 -2.53
C GLY A 212 -0.83 7.78 -3.85
N THR A 213 0.23 8.58 -3.83
CA THR A 213 0.72 9.33 -5.00
C THR A 213 2.03 8.71 -5.46
N GLY A 214 2.19 8.55 -6.78
CA GLY A 214 3.44 8.05 -7.36
C GLY A 214 3.44 6.56 -7.71
N TYR A 215 2.26 5.94 -7.81
CA TYR A 215 2.13 4.59 -8.32
C TYR A 215 2.65 4.49 -9.75
N ARG A 216 3.29 3.37 -10.10
CA ARG A 216 3.70 3.03 -11.47
C ARG A 216 3.41 1.58 -11.78
N LEU A 217 2.98 1.32 -13.01
CA LEU A 217 2.78 -0.02 -13.55
C LEU A 217 3.99 -0.43 -14.39
N THR A 218 4.36 -1.71 -14.35
CA THR A 218 5.27 -2.32 -15.33
C THR A 218 4.49 -3.29 -16.20
N ALA A 219 4.70 -3.22 -17.50
CA ALA A 219 4.18 -4.16 -18.47
C ALA A 219 5.29 -5.10 -18.92
N THR A 220 5.01 -6.39 -18.96
CA THR A 220 5.95 -7.44 -19.39
C THR A 220 5.30 -8.36 -20.40
N SER A 221 6.11 -8.88 -21.33
CA SER A 221 5.72 -9.94 -22.25
C SER A 221 6.96 -10.77 -22.59
N ALA A 222 6.77 -12.00 -23.06
CA ALA A 222 7.88 -12.92 -23.32
C ALA A 222 8.77 -12.41 -24.47
N ASN A 223 10.09 -12.53 -24.30
CA ASN A 223 11.09 -12.25 -25.33
C ASN A 223 11.11 -10.80 -25.86
N VAL A 224 10.55 -9.84 -25.12
CA VAL A 224 10.61 -8.40 -25.43
C VAL A 224 10.94 -7.59 -24.17
N ALA A 225 11.49 -6.40 -24.35
CA ALA A 225 11.77 -5.49 -23.24
C ALA A 225 10.48 -5.00 -22.56
N SER A 226 10.51 -4.85 -21.24
CA SER A 226 9.41 -4.31 -20.45
C SER A 226 9.30 -2.79 -20.57
N ALA A 227 8.14 -2.25 -20.21
CA ALA A 227 7.92 -0.81 -20.11
C ALA A 227 7.37 -0.44 -18.74
N THR A 228 7.70 0.76 -18.26
CA THR A 228 7.14 1.35 -17.03
C THR A 228 6.24 2.52 -17.40
N SER A 229 5.07 2.61 -16.76
CA SER A 229 4.11 3.69 -16.99
C SER A 229 4.59 5.03 -16.42
N ALA A 230 3.90 6.10 -16.80
CA ALA A 230 3.93 7.35 -16.05
C ALA A 230 3.44 7.12 -14.61
N ALA A 231 3.84 8.02 -13.70
CA ALA A 231 3.35 8.00 -12.33
C ALA A 231 1.88 8.46 -12.29
N PHE A 232 1.07 7.79 -11.46
CA PHE A 232 -0.33 8.15 -11.25
C PHE A 232 -0.68 8.14 -9.76
N THR A 233 -1.88 8.63 -9.44
CA THR A 233 -2.37 8.78 -8.07
C THR A 233 -3.60 7.92 -7.85
N VAL A 234 -3.64 7.23 -6.73
CA VAL A 234 -4.86 6.60 -6.21
C VAL A 234 -5.37 7.50 -5.08
N ARG A 235 -6.52 8.13 -5.27
CA ARG A 235 -7.18 8.96 -4.26
C ARG A 235 -7.94 8.07 -3.28
N PRO A 236 -8.12 8.48 -2.02
CA PRO A 236 -9.03 7.77 -1.12
C PRO A 236 -10.45 7.76 -1.72
N GLY A 237 -11.20 6.69 -1.44
CA GLY A 237 -12.62 6.60 -1.78
C GLY A 237 -13.49 7.52 -0.92
N SER A 238 -14.81 7.41 -1.10
CA SER A 238 -15.76 8.13 -0.25
C SER A 238 -15.62 7.75 1.23
N PRO A 239 -15.77 8.71 2.16
CA PRO A 239 -15.67 8.44 3.58
C PRO A 239 -16.82 7.54 4.03
N VAL A 240 -16.51 6.55 4.87
CA VAL A 240 -17.52 5.61 5.41
C VAL A 240 -17.41 5.40 6.91
N LYS A 241 -16.25 5.66 7.51
CA LYS A 241 -16.02 5.39 8.94
C LYS A 241 -15.07 6.39 9.58
N LEU A 242 -15.17 6.49 10.90
CA LEU A 242 -14.22 7.21 11.74
C LEU A 242 -13.27 6.20 12.41
N ALA A 243 -12.09 6.67 12.80
CA ALA A 243 -11.17 5.91 13.65
C ALA A 243 -10.36 6.86 14.54
N PHE A 244 -10.12 6.48 15.79
CA PHE A 244 -9.22 7.26 16.65
C PHE A 244 -7.76 6.99 16.25
N ALA A 245 -7.03 8.04 15.90
CA ALA A 245 -5.58 8.02 15.70
C ALA A 245 -4.82 8.29 17.00
N ARG A 246 -5.41 9.08 17.91
CA ARG A 246 -4.93 9.30 19.27
C ARG A 246 -6.11 9.28 20.23
N THR A 247 -5.93 8.62 21.36
CA THR A 247 -6.93 8.51 22.42
C THR A 247 -6.40 9.12 23.70
N PRO A 248 -7.27 9.67 24.57
CA PRO A 248 -6.87 10.11 25.90
C PRO A 248 -6.28 8.97 26.73
N GLY A 249 -5.36 9.34 27.61
CA GLY A 249 -4.84 8.47 28.66
C GLY A 249 -5.53 8.74 29.99
N LYS A 250 -4.88 8.31 31.07
CA LYS A 250 -5.29 8.66 32.44
C LYS A 250 -5.18 10.18 32.64
N THR A 251 -6.22 10.82 33.15
CA THR A 251 -6.24 12.26 33.40
C THR A 251 -6.87 12.60 34.77
N PRO A 252 -6.54 13.74 35.38
CA PRO A 252 -7.28 14.30 36.49
C PRO A 252 -8.69 14.78 36.12
N VAL A 253 -9.61 14.78 37.09
CA VAL A 253 -10.95 15.38 36.97
C VAL A 253 -10.85 16.87 36.62
N GLY A 254 -11.70 17.33 35.70
CA GLY A 254 -11.83 18.73 35.31
C GLY A 254 -10.67 19.30 34.49
N ARG A 255 -9.52 18.60 34.43
CA ARG A 255 -8.39 18.99 33.58
C ARG A 255 -8.60 18.54 32.14
N ALA A 256 -8.09 19.35 31.22
CA ALA A 256 -7.99 18.95 29.82
C ALA A 256 -7.08 17.73 29.70
N PHE A 257 -7.43 16.79 28.82
CA PHE A 257 -6.62 15.61 28.55
C PHE A 257 -5.20 16.00 28.11
N ASP A 258 -4.19 15.40 28.74
CA ASP A 258 -2.79 15.59 28.33
C ASP A 258 -2.57 15.16 26.87
N ILE A 259 -3.18 14.03 26.50
CA ILE A 259 -3.25 13.57 25.10
C ILE A 259 -4.66 13.85 24.58
N GLN A 260 -4.76 14.86 23.73
CA GLN A 260 -6.04 15.21 23.11
C GLN A 260 -6.44 14.18 22.04
N PRO A 261 -7.75 13.86 21.92
CA PRO A 261 -8.24 12.94 20.90
C PRO A 261 -7.96 13.44 19.49
N VAL A 262 -7.59 12.52 18.61
CA VAL A 262 -7.53 12.77 17.16
C VAL A 262 -8.31 11.69 16.44
N VAL A 263 -9.21 12.11 15.57
CA VAL A 263 -10.09 11.21 14.81
C VAL A 263 -9.81 11.38 13.32
N ASN A 264 -9.52 10.28 12.66
CA ASN A 264 -9.35 10.19 11.21
C ASN A 264 -10.68 9.82 10.56
N VAL A 265 -10.95 10.43 9.41
CA VAL A 265 -12.04 10.07 8.50
C VAL A 265 -11.49 9.13 7.44
N LEU A 266 -12.01 7.90 7.39
CA LEU A 266 -11.49 6.84 6.54
C LEU A 266 -12.52 6.38 5.51
N ASP A 267 -12.03 5.91 4.36
CA ASP A 267 -12.81 5.13 3.42
C ASP A 267 -12.92 3.66 3.86
N ARG A 268 -13.57 2.83 3.03
CA ARG A 268 -13.77 1.40 3.33
C ARG A 268 -12.49 0.57 3.32
N TYR A 269 -11.40 1.09 2.75
CA TYR A 269 -10.10 0.41 2.63
C TYR A 269 -9.07 0.94 3.62
N ASP A 270 -9.53 1.69 4.64
CA ASP A 270 -8.71 2.33 5.66
C ASP A 270 -7.74 3.37 5.10
N ASN A 271 -8.12 4.05 4.00
CA ASN A 271 -7.39 5.21 3.51
C ASN A 271 -7.90 6.47 4.18
N LEU A 272 -6.99 7.36 4.57
CA LEU A 272 -7.34 8.69 5.06
C LEU A 272 -7.97 9.51 3.93
N VAL A 273 -9.22 9.96 4.15
CA VAL A 273 -9.95 10.77 3.17
C VAL A 273 -9.51 12.22 3.29
N THR A 274 -8.40 12.56 2.63
CA THR A 274 -7.74 13.86 2.75
C THR A 274 -8.57 15.06 2.30
N GLY A 275 -9.62 14.86 1.50
CA GLY A 275 -10.57 15.92 1.12
C GLY A 275 -11.73 16.11 2.11
N SER A 276 -11.84 15.31 3.17
CA SER A 276 -13.00 15.34 4.05
C SER A 276 -12.95 16.53 5.04
N THR A 277 -14.09 17.22 5.13
CA THR A 277 -14.37 18.31 6.09
C THR A 277 -15.43 17.93 7.12
N ALA A 278 -15.62 16.63 7.35
CA ALA A 278 -16.64 16.10 8.24
C ALA A 278 -16.57 16.73 9.65
N ALA A 279 -17.71 17.15 10.19
CA ALA A 279 -17.82 17.70 11.54
C ALA A 279 -17.92 16.56 12.55
N VAL A 280 -16.82 16.28 13.25
CA VAL A 280 -16.73 15.18 14.22
C VAL A 280 -17.10 15.69 15.61
N SER A 281 -18.01 14.98 16.27
CA SER A 281 -18.38 15.20 17.67
C SER A 281 -17.92 14.02 18.52
N LEU A 282 -17.51 14.30 19.76
CA LEU A 282 -17.18 13.27 20.75
C LEU A 282 -18.25 13.23 21.84
N ALA A 283 -18.59 12.03 22.27
CA ALA A 283 -19.49 11.79 23.40
C ALA A 283 -18.93 10.68 24.30
N LEU A 284 -19.34 10.68 25.57
CA LEU A 284 -19.03 9.57 26.48
C LEU A 284 -19.98 8.40 26.19
N THR A 285 -19.42 7.23 25.90
CA THR A 285 -20.20 6.01 25.68
C THR A 285 -20.91 5.58 26.97
N ASN A 286 -20.23 5.72 28.10
CA ASN A 286 -20.67 5.29 29.42
C ASN A 286 -20.62 6.47 30.42
N ARG A 287 -21.37 7.54 30.12
CA ARG A 287 -21.24 8.82 30.85
C ARG A 287 -21.60 8.77 32.34
N GLY A 288 -22.61 8.00 32.74
CA GLY A 288 -23.20 8.13 34.07
C GLY A 288 -23.71 9.57 34.31
N THR A 289 -23.18 10.23 35.35
CA THR A 289 -23.43 11.65 35.67
C THR A 289 -22.39 12.60 35.07
N ALA A 290 -21.35 12.07 34.42
CA ALA A 290 -20.22 12.87 33.94
C ALA A 290 -20.56 13.69 32.69
N THR A 291 -19.95 14.87 32.61
CA THR A 291 -20.00 15.77 31.46
C THR A 291 -18.66 15.76 30.75
N LEU A 292 -18.70 15.56 29.43
CA LEU A 292 -17.56 15.81 28.54
C LEU A 292 -17.63 17.23 28.02
N THR A 293 -16.63 18.04 28.35
CA THR A 293 -16.43 19.35 27.72
C THR A 293 -15.55 19.14 26.51
N CYS A 294 -16.10 19.12 25.30
CA CYS A 294 -15.34 18.93 24.06
C CYS A 294 -16.17 19.45 22.89
N LEU A 295 -15.69 20.48 22.19
CA LEU A 295 -16.43 21.07 21.08
C LEU A 295 -16.31 20.21 19.81
N PRO A 296 -17.36 20.09 18.98
CA PRO A 296 -17.26 19.47 17.67
C PRO A 296 -16.16 20.11 16.83
N LYS A 297 -15.41 19.29 16.10
CA LYS A 297 -14.29 19.73 15.27
C LYS A 297 -14.49 19.26 13.83
N ALA A 298 -14.46 20.21 12.89
CA ALA A 298 -14.36 19.89 11.47
C ALA A 298 -12.99 19.28 11.15
N ALA A 299 -13.00 18.18 10.40
CA ALA A 299 -11.79 17.58 9.89
C ALA A 299 -11.09 18.53 8.90
N VAL A 300 -9.77 18.58 8.95
CA VAL A 300 -8.91 19.23 7.96
C VAL A 300 -7.97 18.19 7.43
N GLY A 301 -7.95 17.96 6.12
CA GLY A 301 -7.17 16.84 5.58
C GLY A 301 -7.72 15.47 5.99
N GLY A 302 -9.02 15.37 6.33
CA GLY A 302 -9.60 14.15 6.89
C GLY A 302 -9.23 13.87 8.35
N ILE A 303 -8.58 14.81 9.05
CA ILE A 303 -8.16 14.65 10.44
C ILE A 303 -8.87 15.70 11.31
N ALA A 304 -9.64 15.25 12.30
CA ALA A 304 -10.23 16.09 13.34
C ALA A 304 -9.35 16.06 14.60
N THR A 305 -8.64 17.16 14.85
CA THR A 305 -7.78 17.35 16.02
C THR A 305 -8.51 18.15 17.09
N PHE A 306 -8.87 17.49 18.19
CA PHE A 306 -9.55 18.13 19.31
C PHE A 306 -8.55 18.82 20.25
N THR A 307 -9.04 19.79 21.02
CA THR A 307 -8.24 20.56 21.98
C THR A 307 -9.09 20.92 23.19
N GLY A 308 -8.50 20.92 24.38
CA GLY A 308 -9.16 21.35 25.62
C GLY A 308 -10.24 20.39 26.11
N CYS A 309 -10.30 19.16 25.60
CA CYS A 309 -11.34 18.22 26.01
C CYS A 309 -11.10 17.70 27.44
N SER A 310 -12.12 17.70 28.29
CA SER A 310 -12.05 17.31 29.71
C SER A 310 -13.32 16.60 30.19
N ILE A 311 -13.22 15.88 31.30
CA ILE A 311 -14.35 15.21 31.96
C ILE A 311 -14.41 15.67 33.42
N ASP A 312 -15.60 16.02 33.90
CA ASP A 312 -15.84 16.65 35.21
C ASP A 312 -15.99 15.66 36.39
N SER A 313 -15.93 14.36 36.13
CA SER A 313 -16.19 13.33 37.13
C SER A 313 -15.18 12.20 37.04
N ALA A 314 -14.78 11.65 38.19
CA ALA A 314 -13.87 10.51 38.24
C ALA A 314 -14.59 9.23 37.79
N GLY A 315 -13.88 8.35 37.09
CA GLY A 315 -14.46 7.11 36.57
C GLY A 315 -13.63 6.49 35.45
N SER A 316 -14.16 5.40 34.88
CA SER A 316 -13.61 4.76 33.69
C SER A 316 -14.51 5.08 32.51
N TYR A 317 -13.97 5.65 31.44
CA TYR A 317 -14.73 6.17 30.31
C TYR A 317 -14.22 5.66 28.96
N ARG A 318 -15.14 5.66 28.00
CA ARG A 318 -14.86 5.51 26.57
C ARG A 318 -15.44 6.70 25.81
N LEU A 319 -14.74 7.14 24.76
CA LEU A 319 -15.25 8.15 23.85
C LEU A 319 -15.80 7.49 22.60
N THR A 320 -16.99 7.91 22.19
CA THR A 320 -17.58 7.62 20.88
C THR A 320 -17.41 8.85 19.99
N ALA A 321 -16.78 8.69 18.83
CA ALA A 321 -16.73 9.70 17.78
C ALA A 321 -17.85 9.46 16.76
N SER A 322 -18.58 10.52 16.42
CA SER A 322 -19.67 10.48 15.42
C SER A 322 -19.60 11.67 14.46
N SER A 323 -20.11 11.48 13.25
CA SER A 323 -20.25 12.52 12.23
C SER A 323 -21.25 12.08 11.16
N GLY A 324 -22.46 12.65 11.17
CA GLY A 324 -23.51 12.31 10.21
C GLY A 324 -23.79 10.80 10.13
N THR A 325 -23.67 10.23 8.93
CA THR A 325 -23.91 8.80 8.65
C THR A 325 -22.65 7.93 8.68
N LEU A 326 -21.48 8.49 9.03
CA LEU A 326 -20.24 7.71 9.09
C LEU A 326 -20.31 6.71 10.25
N ALA A 327 -19.78 5.50 10.04
CA ALA A 327 -19.65 4.51 11.10
C ALA A 327 -18.80 5.08 12.25
N THR A 328 -19.35 5.04 13.46
CA THR A 328 -18.74 5.63 14.66
C THR A 328 -17.51 4.85 15.10
N ALA A 329 -16.58 5.53 15.77
CA ALA A 329 -15.44 4.90 16.43
C ALA A 329 -15.60 4.96 17.95
N VAL A 330 -15.12 3.95 18.68
CA VAL A 330 -15.12 3.94 20.15
C VAL A 330 -13.70 3.67 20.65
N THR A 331 -13.24 4.41 21.65
CA THR A 331 -11.92 4.19 22.24
C THR A 331 -11.87 2.94 23.13
N ALA A 332 -10.65 2.49 23.45
CA ALA A 332 -10.43 1.69 24.65
C ALA A 332 -10.86 2.50 25.91
N SER A 333 -11.04 1.80 27.03
CA SER A 333 -11.36 2.45 28.30
C SER A 333 -10.14 3.21 28.83
N PHE A 334 -10.35 4.42 29.34
CA PHE A 334 -9.33 5.20 30.07
C PHE A 334 -9.93 5.75 31.37
N SER A 335 -9.08 6.13 32.32
CA SER A 335 -9.53 6.58 33.65
C SER A 335 -9.39 8.09 33.83
N VAL A 336 -10.43 8.68 34.40
CA VAL A 336 -10.39 10.01 34.99
C VAL A 336 -10.30 9.81 36.49
N VAL A 337 -9.29 10.38 37.13
CA VAL A 337 -9.04 10.22 38.56
C VAL A 337 -9.19 11.55 39.28
N SER A 338 -9.73 11.52 40.49
CA SER A 338 -9.66 12.69 41.35
C SER A 338 -8.19 12.97 41.72
N GLU A 339 -7.76 14.22 41.58
CA GLU A 339 -6.47 14.67 42.11
C GLU A 339 -6.58 14.92 43.62
N VAL A 340 -5.55 14.54 44.37
CA VAL A 340 -5.42 14.92 45.78
C VAL A 340 -5.15 16.41 45.82
N TYR A 341 -6.02 17.16 46.48
CA TYR A 341 -5.92 18.61 46.56
C TYR A 341 -5.46 19.07 47.95
N SER A 342 -5.97 18.44 49.02
CA SER A 342 -5.60 18.78 50.40
C SER A 342 -5.85 17.63 51.38
N LEU A 343 -5.43 17.82 52.63
CA LEU A 343 -5.73 16.90 53.74
C LEU A 343 -6.95 17.43 54.51
N ALA A 344 -7.88 16.56 54.86
CA ALA A 344 -9.01 16.87 55.74
C ALA A 344 -8.95 16.01 57.00
N TRP A 345 -9.29 16.59 58.15
CA TRP A 345 -9.46 15.84 59.40
C TRP A 345 -10.94 15.54 59.65
N SER A 346 -11.23 14.41 60.28
CA SER A 346 -12.53 14.20 60.93
C SER A 346 -12.46 14.69 62.37
N SER A 347 -13.52 15.33 62.88
CA SER A 347 -13.61 15.81 64.27
C SER A 347 -13.06 14.78 65.27
N PRO A 348 -12.18 15.17 66.21
CA PRO A 348 -11.51 14.23 67.10
C PRO A 348 -12.52 13.47 67.96
N ARG A 349 -12.32 12.15 68.12
CA ARG A 349 -13.03 11.37 69.13
C ARG A 349 -12.12 11.17 70.33
N VAL A 350 -12.58 11.60 71.50
CA VAL A 350 -11.90 11.33 72.77
C VAL A 350 -12.21 9.89 73.17
N THR A 351 -11.19 9.05 73.22
CA THR A 351 -11.31 7.61 73.49
C THR A 351 -11.04 7.26 74.95
N GLY A 352 -10.49 8.19 75.74
CA GLY A 352 -10.39 8.05 77.19
C GLY A 352 -9.58 9.17 77.86
N CYS A 353 -10.02 9.58 79.05
CA CYS A 353 -9.30 10.48 79.95
C CYS A 353 -8.86 9.67 81.18
N VAL A 354 -7.63 9.90 81.65
CA VAL A 354 -7.05 9.12 82.75
C VAL A 354 -6.55 10.07 83.83
N SER A 355 -7.26 10.12 84.95
CA SER A 355 -6.80 10.80 86.17
C SER A 355 -5.55 10.11 86.71
N GLU A 356 -4.60 10.87 87.26
CA GLU A 356 -3.34 10.34 87.84
C GLU A 356 -3.52 9.45 89.09
N GLY A 357 -4.76 9.18 89.51
CA GLY A 357 -5.11 8.06 90.40
C GLY A 357 -6.26 7.30 89.75
N GLY A 358 -6.09 5.98 89.55
CA GLY A 358 -6.96 5.16 88.71
C GLY A 358 -8.45 5.23 89.06
N SER A 359 -9.24 5.81 88.16
CA SER A 359 -10.67 5.51 87.96
C SER A 359 -11.08 6.05 86.59
N ARG A 360 -11.42 5.15 85.64
CA ARG A 360 -11.85 5.55 84.29
C ARG A 360 -13.21 6.22 84.36
N SER A 361 -13.29 7.50 84.01
CA SER A 361 -14.55 8.19 83.78
C SER A 361 -14.58 8.78 82.37
N TRP A 362 -15.70 8.58 81.67
CA TRP A 362 -15.92 9.10 80.31
C TRP A 362 -16.33 10.56 80.43
N LEU A 363 -15.37 11.47 80.35
CA LEU A 363 -15.58 12.93 80.34
C LEU A 363 -15.59 13.45 78.89
N SER A 364 -16.38 14.50 78.60
CA SER A 364 -16.36 15.14 77.28
C SER A 364 -15.04 15.88 77.05
N TYR A 365 -14.69 16.19 75.80
CA TYR A 365 -13.45 16.92 75.44
C TYR A 365 -13.22 18.18 76.29
N THR A 366 -14.29 18.96 76.47
CA THR A 366 -14.30 20.18 77.28
C THR A 366 -14.03 19.93 78.76
N ASP A 367 -14.41 18.75 79.27
CA ASP A 367 -14.32 18.45 80.70
C ASP A 367 -12.92 17.92 81.08
N CYS A 368 -12.25 17.21 80.16
CA CYS A 368 -10.88 16.73 80.39
C CYS A 368 -9.86 17.88 80.39
N LEU A 369 -10.07 18.89 79.53
CA LEU A 369 -9.25 20.12 79.52
C LEU A 369 -9.40 20.92 80.81
N ARG A 370 -10.63 21.08 81.33
CA ARG A 370 -10.88 21.82 82.57
C ARG A 370 -10.29 21.16 83.81
N SER A 371 -10.19 19.83 83.81
CA SER A 371 -9.80 19.06 85.00
C SER A 371 -8.29 18.86 85.15
N GLY A 372 -7.47 19.37 84.21
CA GLY A 372 -6.00 19.20 84.26
C GLY A 372 -5.56 17.74 84.07
N VAL A 373 -6.40 16.90 83.46
CA VAL A 373 -6.18 15.46 83.33
C VAL A 373 -5.59 15.13 81.96
N SER A 374 -4.61 14.23 81.91
CA SER A 374 -4.07 13.74 80.64
C SER A 374 -5.09 12.86 79.89
N GLY A 375 -5.12 12.98 78.56
CA GLY A 375 -6.03 12.19 77.74
C GLY A 375 -5.44 11.86 76.37
N THR A 376 -6.04 10.87 75.72
CA THR A 376 -5.70 10.49 74.34
C THR A 376 -6.88 10.82 73.43
N PHE A 377 -6.65 11.57 72.36
CA PHE A 377 -7.62 11.75 71.29
C PHE A 377 -7.19 10.97 70.04
N THR A 378 -8.17 10.42 69.32
CA THR A 378 -7.96 9.79 68.03
C THR A 378 -8.57 10.66 66.94
N ALA A 379 -7.79 10.97 65.92
CA ALA A 379 -8.24 11.73 64.75
C ALA A 379 -7.90 10.97 63.47
N LYS A 380 -8.76 11.11 62.45
CA LYS A 380 -8.55 10.52 61.12
C LYS A 380 -8.18 11.63 60.14
N VAL A 381 -7.15 11.37 59.34
CA VAL A 381 -6.76 12.21 58.22
C VAL A 381 -7.16 11.50 56.93
N SER A 382 -7.85 12.22 56.08
CA SER A 382 -8.25 11.78 54.76
C SER A 382 -7.61 12.66 53.70
N LEU A 383 -7.20 12.07 52.59
CA LEU A 383 -6.90 12.84 51.39
C LEU A 383 -8.24 13.27 50.80
N VAL A 384 -8.37 14.54 50.45
CA VAL A 384 -9.58 15.03 49.79
C VAL A 384 -9.27 15.68 48.45
N ASP A 385 -10.20 15.52 47.50
CA ASP A 385 -10.17 16.28 46.26
C ASP A 385 -10.61 17.75 46.47
N GLY A 386 -10.58 18.55 45.41
CA GLY A 386 -11.00 19.95 45.46
C GLY A 386 -12.48 20.17 45.81
N ALA A 387 -13.31 19.11 45.82
CA ALA A 387 -14.71 19.15 46.24
C ALA A 387 -14.90 18.62 47.68
N GLY A 388 -13.83 18.25 48.38
CA GLY A 388 -13.87 17.75 49.76
C GLY A 388 -14.20 16.26 49.88
N ASN A 389 -14.26 15.50 48.78
CA ASN A 389 -14.52 14.07 48.84
C ASN A 389 -13.25 13.30 49.20
N VAL A 390 -13.39 12.26 50.03
CA VAL A 390 -12.27 11.39 50.41
C VAL A 390 -11.76 10.58 49.21
N VAL A 391 -10.47 10.72 48.88
CA VAL A 391 -9.82 10.05 47.77
C VAL A 391 -8.71 9.11 48.25
N ALA A 392 -8.44 8.04 47.49
CA ALA A 392 -7.32 7.15 47.76
C ALA A 392 -5.99 7.79 47.34
N ASN A 393 -4.92 7.52 48.09
CA ASN A 393 -3.58 8.01 47.76
C ASN A 393 -3.12 7.50 46.37
N PRO A 394 -2.98 8.38 45.36
CA PRO A 394 -2.65 7.98 44.00
C PRO A 394 -1.14 7.78 43.80
N GLY A 395 -0.30 8.23 44.73
CA GLY A 395 1.16 8.31 44.64
C GLY A 395 1.88 7.33 45.58
N PRO A 396 3.16 7.60 45.94
CA PRO A 396 3.86 6.85 46.97
C PRO A 396 3.25 7.10 48.36
N ASP A 397 3.69 6.36 49.37
CA ASP A 397 3.25 6.55 50.74
C ASP A 397 3.46 8.00 51.19
N LEU A 398 2.37 8.66 51.58
CA LEU A 398 2.42 10.05 52.02
C LEU A 398 2.70 10.08 53.52
N MET A 399 3.78 10.78 53.87
CA MET A 399 4.17 11.02 55.24
C MET A 399 3.71 12.41 55.69
N VAL A 400 2.85 12.46 56.69
CA VAL A 400 2.34 13.69 57.28
C VAL A 400 2.94 13.82 58.68
N LEU A 401 3.77 14.85 58.86
CA LEU A 401 4.22 15.23 60.19
C LEU A 401 3.09 15.97 60.90
N VAL A 402 2.67 15.45 62.05
CA VAL A 402 1.66 16.10 62.88
C VAL A 402 2.37 16.62 64.13
N ASP A 403 2.56 17.93 64.17
CA ASP A 403 3.14 18.62 65.33
C ASP A 403 2.03 19.18 66.22
N GLY A 404 2.23 19.08 67.54
CA GLY A 404 1.26 19.52 68.52
C GLY A 404 1.62 20.89 69.08
N SER A 405 0.73 21.87 68.94
CA SER A 405 0.84 23.13 69.69
C SER A 405 0.39 22.94 71.16
N ASN A 406 0.99 23.71 72.09
CA ASN A 406 0.57 23.83 73.50
C ASN A 406 0.75 22.59 74.39
N GLY A 407 1.97 22.07 74.51
CA GLY A 407 2.32 21.09 75.57
C GLY A 407 2.17 19.61 75.20
N VAL A 408 2.05 19.30 73.90
CA VAL A 408 2.18 17.94 73.37
C VAL A 408 3.67 17.60 73.25
N THR A 409 4.11 16.47 73.79
CA THR A 409 5.54 16.21 74.02
C THR A 409 6.28 15.47 72.91
N THR A 410 5.60 14.96 71.88
CA THR A 410 6.28 14.31 70.75
C THR A 410 5.50 14.48 69.45
N PRO A 411 6.11 15.00 68.37
CA PRO A 411 5.50 14.97 67.04
C PRO A 411 5.32 13.52 66.57
N SER A 412 4.20 13.24 65.90
CA SER A 412 3.87 11.91 65.40
C SER A 412 3.84 11.90 63.88
N MET A 413 4.48 10.90 63.27
CA MET A 413 4.41 10.67 61.83
C MET A 413 3.19 9.82 61.48
N LEU A 414 2.36 10.33 60.57
CA LEU A 414 1.23 9.60 60.00
C LEU A 414 1.57 9.18 58.58
N THR A 415 1.45 7.89 58.29
CA THR A 415 1.60 7.38 56.92
C THR A 415 0.22 7.10 56.33
N ILE A 416 -0.03 7.62 55.13
CA ILE A 416 -1.16 7.22 54.29
C ILE A 416 -0.58 6.37 53.15
N PRO A 417 -0.67 5.02 53.22
CA PRO A 417 -0.11 4.15 52.21
C PRO A 417 -0.72 4.42 50.83
N ARG A 418 0.03 4.11 49.77
CA ARG A 418 -0.49 4.09 48.40
C ARG A 418 -1.79 3.27 48.34
N GLY A 419 -2.83 3.85 47.75
CA GLY A 419 -4.14 3.22 47.62
C GLY A 419 -5.04 3.27 48.87
N ALA A 420 -4.55 3.76 50.02
CA ALA A 420 -5.39 4.02 51.19
C ALA A 420 -6.02 5.42 51.12
N SER A 421 -7.25 5.56 51.61
CA SER A 421 -7.99 6.84 51.59
C SER A 421 -8.00 7.57 52.93
N VAL A 422 -7.72 6.87 54.02
CA VAL A 422 -7.77 7.40 55.39
C VAL A 422 -6.66 6.77 56.21
N SER A 423 -6.00 7.56 57.06
CA SER A 423 -5.12 7.05 58.11
C SER A 423 -5.53 7.60 59.47
N THR A 424 -5.26 6.84 60.53
CA THR A 424 -5.72 7.14 61.90
C THR A 424 -4.51 7.34 62.80
N THR A 425 -4.50 8.41 63.59
CA THR A 425 -3.47 8.68 64.59
C THR A 425 -4.10 8.94 65.96
N SER A 426 -3.38 8.57 67.01
CA SER A 426 -3.76 8.84 68.40
C SER A 426 -2.68 9.69 69.04
N MET A 427 -3.07 10.78 69.70
CA MET A 427 -2.17 11.72 70.34
C MET A 427 -2.54 11.88 71.81
N THR A 428 -1.53 11.85 72.67
CA THR A 428 -1.68 12.05 74.12
C THR A 428 -1.29 13.48 74.46
N PHE A 429 -2.18 14.20 75.14
CA PHE A 429 -1.88 15.55 75.65
C PHE A 429 -1.59 15.48 77.15
N LYS A 430 -0.64 16.31 77.59
CA LYS A 430 -0.42 16.60 79.01
C LYS A 430 -0.72 18.08 79.22
N PRO A 431 -1.83 18.46 79.89
CA PRO A 431 -2.06 19.86 80.19
C PRO A 431 -0.95 20.34 81.11
N LYS A 432 -0.27 21.42 80.71
CA LYS A 432 0.67 22.11 81.59
C LYS A 432 -0.17 22.90 82.59
N LEU A 433 -0.28 22.42 83.83
CA LEU A 433 -0.76 23.26 84.93
C LEU A 433 0.23 24.42 85.05
N VAL A 434 -0.20 25.61 84.64
CA VAL A 434 0.51 26.84 85.01
C VAL A 434 0.03 27.14 86.42
N ASP A 435 0.90 26.94 87.39
CA ASP A 435 0.58 27.22 88.78
C ASP A 435 0.12 28.68 88.94
N GLY A 436 -1.13 28.82 89.38
CA GLY A 436 -1.63 30.04 90.00
C GLY A 436 -2.16 31.13 89.08
N VAL A 437 -3.28 30.92 88.38
CA VAL A 437 -4.37 31.93 88.31
C VAL A 437 -5.72 31.26 88.05
N SER A 438 -6.72 31.67 88.83
CA SER A 438 -8.14 31.37 88.73
C SER A 438 -8.77 31.85 87.42
N GLU A 439 -9.77 31.10 86.96
CA GLU A 439 -10.87 31.43 86.02
C GLU A 439 -10.64 32.51 84.94
N ALA A 440 -10.96 32.11 83.71
CA ALA A 440 -11.10 32.94 82.51
C ALA A 440 -9.79 33.31 81.78
N VAL A 441 -9.10 32.29 81.27
CA VAL A 441 -8.83 32.29 79.82
C VAL A 441 -9.75 31.25 79.19
N VAL A 442 -10.99 31.73 79.04
CA VAL A 442 -11.98 31.22 78.10
C VAL A 442 -11.28 30.86 76.82
N ALA A 443 -11.46 29.61 76.39
CA ALA A 443 -11.60 29.22 75.00
C ALA A 443 -11.00 30.22 73.99
N THR A 444 -9.66 30.34 73.97
CA THR A 444 -9.06 30.41 72.65
C THR A 444 -9.45 29.09 72.05
N THR A 445 -10.46 29.12 71.19
CA THR A 445 -10.67 28.13 70.15
C THR A 445 -9.29 27.70 69.70
N LEU A 446 -8.81 26.57 70.21
CA LEU A 446 -7.70 25.88 69.61
C LEU A 446 -8.32 25.37 68.32
N SER A 447 -8.39 26.24 67.34
CA SER A 447 -8.61 25.89 65.95
C SER A 447 -7.40 25.03 65.59
N LEU A 448 -7.47 23.75 65.97
CA LEU A 448 -6.66 22.65 65.48
C LEU A 448 -7.00 22.44 63.99
N TRP A 449 -6.94 23.50 63.20
CA TRP A 449 -7.41 23.53 61.82
C TRP A 449 -6.60 24.48 60.94
N THR A 450 -5.38 24.82 61.33
CA THR A 450 -4.39 25.35 60.38
C THR A 450 -3.16 24.46 60.40
N ALA A 451 -3.31 23.26 59.85
CA ALA A 451 -2.17 22.55 59.28
C ALA A 451 -2.03 23.03 57.84
N ILE A 452 -1.11 23.98 57.59
CA ILE A 452 -0.57 24.19 56.26
C ILE A 452 0.39 23.01 56.04
N ALA A 453 -0.15 21.89 55.56
CA ALA A 453 0.68 20.80 55.06
C ALA A 453 0.93 21.07 53.58
N THR A 454 2.08 21.65 53.28
CA THR A 454 2.58 21.73 51.92
C THR A 454 2.85 20.31 51.44
N LEU A 455 2.08 19.81 50.47
CA LEU A 455 2.45 18.64 49.70
C LEU A 455 3.73 19.00 48.93
N THR A 456 4.90 18.71 49.51
CA THR A 456 6.16 18.74 48.76
C THR A 456 6.20 17.48 47.91
N GLY A 457 5.70 17.61 46.68
CA GLY A 457 5.91 16.66 45.59
C GLY A 457 7.00 17.18 44.67
#